data_AF-A0A511R177-F1
#
_entry.id   AF-A0A511R177-F1
#
_cell.length_a   1.000
_cell.length_b   1.000
_cell.length_c   1.000
_cell.angle_alpha   90.00
_cell.angle_beta   90.00
_cell.angle_gamma   90.00
#
_symmetry.space_group_name_H-M   'P 1'
#
loop_
_entity.id
_entity.type
_entity.pdbx_description
1 polymer ?
#
loop_
_entity_poly.entity_id
_entity_poly.type
_entity_poly.pdbx_seq_one_letter_code
_entity_poly.pdbx_strand_id
1 'polypeptide(L)'
;MKPPAGLFAHLEDDNNYDNLKLVLSDGVGEEVLWLSALELAEGLAHLEEDDLLDPSESAWSHEAVEVPEVHISPYGVARRSPRLEGAYRAAQVELYNPSGLLLLRRVVEDGGDVLEMTTPNGSVYTLDYQQVRAYLRLLLPH
;
A
#
# COMPACT_ATOMS: atom_id res chain seq x y z
N MET A 1 17.58 -4.18 -12.39
CA MET A 1 16.16 -4.11 -12.80
C MET A 1 15.81 -2.64 -13.05
N LYS A 2 14.93 -2.32 -14.00
CA LYS A 2 14.54 -0.91 -14.27
C LYS A 2 13.57 -0.43 -13.16
N PRO A 3 13.65 0.82 -12.69
CA PRO A 3 12.65 1.38 -11.78
C PRO A 3 11.24 1.35 -12.42
N PRO A 4 10.19 1.14 -11.60
CA PRO A 4 8.81 1.29 -12.07
C PRO A 4 8.54 2.73 -12.51
N ALA A 5 7.54 2.91 -13.38
CA ALA A 5 7.12 4.25 -13.77
C ALA A 5 6.63 5.02 -12.52
N GLY A 6 7.15 6.23 -12.29
CA GLY A 6 6.73 7.06 -11.16
C GLY A 6 7.42 6.76 -9.83
N LEU A 7 8.39 5.82 -9.78
CA LEU A 7 9.14 5.53 -8.56
C LEU A 7 10.62 5.30 -8.83
N PHE A 8 11.48 5.98 -8.08
CA PHE A 8 12.92 5.76 -8.07
C PHE A 8 13.43 5.70 -6.63
N ALA A 9 14.32 4.76 -6.34
CA ALA A 9 14.89 4.59 -5.00
C ALA A 9 16.41 4.46 -5.07
N HIS A 10 17.11 5.06 -4.11
CA HIS A 10 18.56 5.05 -4.02
C HIS A 10 19.02 5.05 -2.56
N LEU A 11 19.96 4.17 -2.22
CA LEU A 11 20.61 4.16 -0.91
C LEU A 11 21.82 5.09 -0.95
N GLU A 12 21.95 5.95 0.07
CA GLU A 12 23.12 6.81 0.22
C GLU A 12 24.29 6.04 0.84
N ASP A 13 25.46 6.13 0.21
CA ASP A 13 26.67 5.38 0.58
C ASP A 13 27.34 5.90 1.87
N ASP A 14 27.09 7.14 2.28
CA ASP A 14 27.84 7.80 3.37
C ASP A 14 27.32 7.48 4.78
N ASN A 15 26.18 6.81 4.93
CA ASN A 15 25.51 6.64 6.24
C ASN A 15 24.93 5.24 6.46
N ASN A 16 25.82 4.24 6.51
CA ASN A 16 25.51 2.86 6.91
C ASN A 16 24.46 2.12 6.04
N TYR A 17 24.16 2.63 4.83
CA TYR A 17 23.09 2.14 3.94
C TYR A 17 21.69 2.16 4.57
N ASP A 18 21.50 2.92 5.65
CA ASP A 18 20.20 3.05 6.30
C ASP A 18 19.37 4.17 5.66
N ASN A 19 20.01 5.18 5.07
CA ASN A 19 19.31 6.31 4.46
C ASN A 19 18.90 6.02 3.01
N LEU A 20 17.60 5.95 2.80
CA LEU A 20 16.98 5.79 1.49
C LEU A 20 16.46 7.13 0.97
N LYS A 21 16.84 7.48 -0.24
CA LYS A 21 16.18 8.47 -1.08
C LYS A 21 15.10 7.79 -1.90
N LEU A 22 13.85 8.25 -1.76
CA LEU A 22 12.72 7.81 -2.57
C LEU A 22 12.19 9.01 -3.37
N VAL A 23 12.02 8.83 -4.67
CA VAL A 23 11.44 9.85 -5.56
C VAL A 23 10.15 9.29 -6.13
N LEU A 24 9.05 10.02 -5.93
CA LEU A 24 7.72 9.69 -6.42
C LEU A 24 7.31 10.70 -7.50
N SER A 25 6.74 10.23 -8.59
CA SER A 25 6.29 11.08 -9.71
C SER A 25 4.99 10.58 -10.32
N ASP A 26 4.12 11.52 -10.67
CA ASP A 26 2.88 11.30 -11.43
C ASP A 26 3.00 11.74 -12.90
N GLY A 27 4.20 12.14 -13.33
CA GLY A 27 4.47 12.70 -14.66
C GLY A 27 4.22 14.21 -14.80
N VAL A 28 3.68 14.87 -13.78
CA VAL A 28 3.49 16.33 -13.72
C VAL A 28 4.40 16.94 -12.67
N GLY A 29 4.52 16.30 -11.50
CA GLY A 29 5.37 16.69 -10.39
C GLY A 29 6.23 15.54 -9.88
N GLU A 30 7.24 15.90 -9.09
CA GLU A 30 8.08 14.95 -8.36
C GLU A 30 8.15 15.35 -6.89
N GLU A 31 8.09 14.36 -6.00
CA GLU A 31 8.37 14.51 -4.58
C GLU A 31 9.57 13.67 -4.19
N VAL A 32 10.48 14.27 -3.43
CA VAL A 32 11.68 13.61 -2.91
C VAL A 32 11.51 13.40 -1.41
N LEU A 33 11.57 12.14 -1.01
CA LEU A 33 11.40 11.68 0.37
C LEU A 33 12.70 11.03 0.84
N TRP A 34 13.01 11.25 2.12
CA TRP A 34 14.15 10.66 2.81
C TRP A 34 13.66 9.89 4.02
N LEU A 35 14.07 8.63 4.15
CA LEU A 35 13.60 7.70 5.15
C LEU A 35 14.59 6.56 5.42
N SER A 36 14.32 5.76 6.44
CA SER A 36 15.05 4.52 6.67
C SER A 36 14.72 3.47 5.62
N ALA A 37 15.74 2.82 5.06
CA ALA A 37 15.59 1.64 4.24
C ALA A 37 14.98 0.47 5.04
N LEU A 38 15.35 0.35 6.32
CA LEU A 38 14.82 -0.68 7.21
C LEU A 38 13.34 -0.45 7.51
N GLU A 39 12.94 0.77 7.87
CA GLU A 39 11.53 1.06 8.17
C GLU A 39 10.65 0.90 6.92
N LEU A 40 11.16 1.24 5.73
CA LEU A 40 10.44 0.95 4.49
C LEU A 40 10.30 -0.55 4.25
N ALA A 41 11.35 -1.35 4.53
CA ALA A 41 11.31 -2.80 4.39
C ALA A 41 10.26 -3.41 5.33
N GLU A 42 10.23 -2.99 6.59
CA GLU A 42 9.24 -3.41 7.58
C GLU A 42 7.82 -3.02 7.17
N GLY A 43 7.62 -1.78 6.69
CA GLY A 43 6.34 -1.32 6.19
C GLY A 43 5.84 -2.15 5.00
N LEU A 44 6.72 -2.50 4.06
CA LEU A 44 6.37 -3.36 2.93
C LEU A 44 6.09 -4.81 3.36
N ALA A 45 6.86 -5.35 4.31
CA ALA A 45 6.63 -6.68 4.86
C ALA A 45 5.26 -6.77 5.53
N HIS A 46 4.84 -5.70 6.22
CA HIS A 46 3.50 -5.63 6.79
C HIS A 46 2.40 -5.66 5.73
N LEU A 47 2.63 -5.15 4.52
CA LEU A 47 1.64 -5.25 3.43
C LEU A 47 1.53 -6.67 2.84
N GLU A 48 2.50 -7.54 3.11
CA GLU A 48 2.58 -8.90 2.56
C GLU A 48 1.83 -9.93 3.43
N GLU A 49 1.57 -9.67 4.70
CA GLU A 49 0.92 -10.66 5.56
C GLU A 49 -0.58 -10.83 5.19
N ASP A 50 -1.10 -12.05 5.34
CA ASP A 50 -2.38 -12.51 4.78
C ASP A 50 -3.64 -11.89 5.42
N ASP A 51 -3.49 -11.11 6.49
CA ASP A 51 -4.60 -10.47 7.20
C ASP A 51 -5.02 -9.17 6.48
N LEU A 52 -5.89 -9.31 5.49
CA LEU A 52 -6.43 -8.19 4.69
C LEU A 52 -7.64 -7.56 5.38
N LEU A 53 -7.72 -6.23 5.34
CA LEU A 53 -8.87 -5.47 5.81
C LEU A 53 -9.94 -5.41 4.72
N ASP A 54 -11.15 -5.84 5.04
CA ASP A 54 -12.30 -5.72 4.15
C ASP A 54 -12.89 -4.30 4.23
N PRO A 55 -13.01 -3.57 3.10
CA PRO A 55 -13.61 -2.24 3.07
C PRO A 55 -15.06 -2.23 3.57
N SER A 56 -15.78 -3.35 3.48
CA SER A 56 -17.16 -3.49 3.95
C SER A 56 -17.25 -3.76 5.46
N GLU A 57 -16.20 -4.26 6.10
CA GLU A 57 -16.17 -4.46 7.56
C GLU A 57 -15.85 -3.17 8.33
N SER A 58 -15.26 -2.17 7.65
CA SER A 58 -14.85 -0.89 8.25
C SER A 58 -15.87 0.25 8.09
N ALA A 59 -17.00 0.00 7.43
CA ALA A 59 -18.10 0.95 7.34
C ALA A 59 -18.93 0.90 8.63
N TRP A 60 -18.42 1.55 9.70
CA TRP A 60 -19.18 2.02 10.86
C TRP A 60 -20.27 1.05 11.33
N SER A 61 -20.06 0.40 12.48
CA SER A 61 -21.14 -0.09 13.33
C SER A 61 -22.02 1.07 13.83
N HIS A 62 -22.62 1.84 12.93
CA HIS A 62 -23.92 2.41 13.20
C HIS A 62 -24.84 1.20 13.41
N GLU A 63 -25.52 1.18 14.55
CA GLU A 63 -26.78 0.46 14.72
C GLU A 63 -27.67 0.75 13.51
N ALA A 64 -27.53 -0.05 12.46
CA ALA A 64 -28.47 -0.11 11.37
C ALA A 64 -29.67 -0.84 11.96
N VAL A 65 -30.67 -0.05 12.33
CA VAL A 65 -32.05 -0.51 12.55
C VAL A 65 -32.33 -1.63 11.55
N GLU A 66 -32.61 -2.83 12.05
CA GLU A 66 -32.92 -4.00 11.26
C GLU A 66 -34.09 -3.69 10.32
N VAL A 67 -33.80 -3.48 9.03
CA VAL A 67 -34.81 -3.59 7.98
C VAL A 67 -34.59 -4.94 7.33
N PRO A 68 -35.48 -5.93 7.55
CA PRO A 68 -35.28 -7.27 7.03
C PRO A 68 -35.62 -7.29 5.53
N GLU A 69 -34.62 -7.10 4.67
CA GLU A 69 -34.75 -7.49 3.27
C GLU A 69 -34.51 -9.00 3.14
N VAL A 70 -35.62 -9.73 3.26
CA VAL A 70 -35.72 -11.16 2.98
C VAL A 70 -35.53 -11.39 1.47
N HIS A 71 -34.29 -11.64 1.04
CA HIS A 71 -34.01 -12.26 -0.25
C HIS A 71 -33.86 -13.77 -0.09
N ILE A 72 -34.95 -14.50 -0.31
CA ILE A 72 -34.93 -15.95 -0.43
C ILE A 72 -34.65 -16.29 -1.90
N SER A 73 -33.47 -16.85 -2.19
CA SER A 73 -33.23 -17.59 -3.44
C SER A 73 -33.14 -19.09 -3.14
N PRO A 74 -33.93 -19.95 -3.81
CA PRO A 74 -34.10 -21.36 -3.44
C PRO A 74 -33.09 -22.33 -4.09
N TYR A 75 -31.99 -21.87 -4.67
CA TYR A 75 -31.01 -22.75 -5.33
C TYR A 75 -29.57 -22.41 -4.97
N GLY A 76 -28.93 -23.35 -4.27
CA GLY A 76 -27.48 -23.52 -4.21
C GLY A 76 -26.73 -22.47 -3.40
N VAL A 77 -26.24 -22.87 -2.22
CA VAL A 77 -25.17 -22.14 -1.52
C VAL A 77 -23.90 -22.24 -2.36
N ALA A 78 -23.79 -21.38 -3.38
CA ALA A 78 -22.49 -20.98 -3.85
C ALA A 78 -21.89 -20.18 -2.70
N ARG A 79 -21.02 -20.83 -1.91
CA ARG A 79 -20.01 -20.10 -1.14
C ARG A 79 -19.19 -19.33 -2.17
N ARG A 80 -19.66 -18.15 -2.57
CA ARG A 80 -18.80 -17.16 -3.18
C ARG A 80 -17.81 -16.83 -2.08
N SER A 81 -16.58 -17.30 -2.23
CA SER A 81 -15.44 -16.69 -1.54
C SER A 81 -15.67 -15.19 -1.57
N PRO A 82 -15.56 -14.46 -0.44
CA PRO A 82 -15.65 -13.01 -0.50
C PRO A 82 -14.66 -12.58 -1.58
N ARG A 83 -15.16 -11.87 -2.59
CA ARG A 83 -14.26 -11.30 -3.59
C ARG A 83 -13.44 -10.30 -2.80
N LEU A 84 -12.16 -10.61 -2.58
CA LEU A 84 -11.20 -9.73 -1.90
C LEU A 84 -10.92 -8.45 -2.69
N GLU A 85 -11.73 -8.15 -3.70
CA GLU A 85 -11.63 -6.97 -4.54
C GLU A 85 -11.97 -5.74 -3.70
N GLY A 86 -11.02 -4.80 -3.61
CA GLY A 86 -11.08 -3.66 -2.72
C GLY A 86 -10.59 -3.94 -1.28
N ALA A 87 -10.28 -5.19 -0.93
CA ALA A 87 -9.59 -5.51 0.32
C ALA A 87 -8.22 -4.84 0.32
N TYR A 88 -7.79 -4.35 1.47
CA TYR A 88 -6.55 -3.61 1.54
C TYR A 88 -5.76 -3.90 2.81
N ARG A 89 -4.49 -3.53 2.77
CA ARG A 89 -3.65 -3.48 3.95
C ARG A 89 -2.86 -2.18 3.94
N ALA A 90 -2.63 -1.61 5.11
CA ALA A 90 -1.93 -0.34 5.24
C ALA A 90 -0.77 -0.45 6.22
N ALA A 91 0.28 0.31 5.96
CA ALA A 91 1.44 0.49 6.81
C ALA A 91 1.85 1.96 6.83
N GLN A 92 2.64 2.35 7.82
CA GLN A 92 3.14 3.73 7.96
C GLN A 92 4.65 3.68 8.11
N VAL A 93 5.32 4.64 7.50
CA VAL A 93 6.78 4.77 7.55
C VAL A 93 7.14 6.20 7.89
N GLU A 94 8.05 6.39 8.85
CA GLU A 94 8.53 7.71 9.23
C GLU A 94 9.46 8.29 8.17
N LEU A 95 9.34 9.59 7.93
CA LEU A 95 10.18 10.33 7.01
C LEU A 95 11.08 11.31 7.76
N TYR A 96 12.35 11.35 7.39
CA TYR A 96 13.31 12.33 7.84
C TYR A 96 13.09 13.68 7.17
N ASN A 97 12.80 13.68 5.86
CA ASN A 97 12.59 14.89 5.08
C ASN A 97 11.71 14.63 3.83
N PRO A 98 10.61 15.36 3.62
CA PRO A 98 9.95 16.22 4.61
C PRO A 98 9.56 15.41 5.84
N SER A 99 9.64 16.02 7.03
CA SER A 99 9.28 15.34 8.27
C SER A 99 7.79 14.97 8.27
N GLY A 100 7.45 13.72 8.57
CA GLY A 100 6.07 13.26 8.61
C GLY A 100 5.95 11.75 8.39
N LEU A 101 4.76 11.32 8.00
CA LEU A 101 4.46 9.91 7.72
C LEU A 101 4.21 9.70 6.24
N LEU A 102 4.85 8.68 5.68
CA LEU A 102 4.47 8.07 4.42
C LEU A 102 3.47 6.96 4.71
N LEU A 103 2.25 7.09 4.20
CA LEU A 103 1.25 6.03 4.32
C LEU A 103 1.33 5.12 3.10
N LEU A 104 1.48 3.84 3.35
CA LEU A 104 1.48 2.80 2.32
C LEU A 104 0.18 2.03 2.39
N ARG A 105 -0.45 1.77 1.26
CA ARG A 105 -1.65 0.92 1.20
C ARG A 105 -1.61 0.01 -0.01
N ARG A 106 -1.62 -1.29 0.22
CA ARG A 106 -1.81 -2.31 -0.81
C ARG A 106 -3.31 -2.55 -0.96
N VAL A 107 -3.84 -2.37 -2.16
CA VAL A 107 -5.25 -2.66 -2.51
C VAL A 107 -5.28 -3.86 -3.45
N VAL A 108 -6.12 -4.83 -3.17
CA VAL A 108 -6.30 -6.06 -3.96
C VAL A 108 -7.38 -5.80 -5.02
N GLU A 109 -7.03 -5.93 -6.30
CA GLU A 109 -7.91 -5.61 -7.43
C GLU A 109 -7.96 -6.77 -8.44
N ASP A 110 -9.07 -6.91 -9.18
CA ASP A 110 -9.27 -7.91 -10.24
C ASP A 110 -8.49 -7.53 -11.50
N GLY A 111 -7.16 -7.63 -11.41
CA GLY A 111 -6.22 -7.14 -12.42
C GLY A 111 -4.78 -7.02 -11.91
N GLY A 112 -4.58 -7.12 -10.59
CA GLY A 112 -3.29 -7.03 -9.93
C GLY A 112 -3.30 -5.98 -8.84
N ASP A 113 -2.58 -6.25 -7.77
CA ASP A 113 -2.56 -5.37 -6.61
C ASP A 113 -1.92 -4.01 -6.93
N VAL A 114 -2.45 -2.99 -6.27
CA VAL A 114 -2.00 -1.60 -6.40
C VAL A 114 -1.39 -1.14 -5.08
N LEU A 115 -0.30 -0.38 -5.17
CA LEU A 115 0.28 0.33 -4.04
C LEU A 115 -0.09 1.81 -4.12
N GLU A 116 -0.83 2.29 -3.12
CA GLU A 116 -1.04 3.71 -2.87
C GLU A 116 -0.01 4.21 -1.86
N MET A 117 0.66 5.31 -2.18
CA MET A 117 1.63 5.98 -1.32
C MET A 117 1.16 7.41 -1.09
N THR A 118 0.79 7.74 0.15
CA THR A 118 0.36 9.10 0.52
C THR A 118 1.50 9.82 1.23
N THR A 119 1.96 10.93 0.66
CA THR A 119 3.04 11.75 1.23
C THR A 119 2.51 12.65 2.34
N PRO A 120 3.38 13.20 3.22
CA PRO A 120 2.96 14.18 4.23
C PRO A 120 2.30 15.43 3.64
N ASN A 121 2.58 15.73 2.37
CA ASN A 121 1.99 16.86 1.66
C ASN A 121 0.55 16.58 1.17
N GLY A 122 0.05 15.36 1.38
CA GLY A 122 -1.29 14.94 0.97
C GLY A 122 -1.39 14.45 -0.47
N SER A 123 -0.28 14.39 -1.21
CA SER A 123 -0.24 13.79 -2.54
C SER A 123 -0.37 12.28 -2.45
N VAL A 124 -1.08 11.69 -3.41
CA VAL A 124 -1.29 10.24 -3.49
C VAL A 124 -0.70 9.73 -4.80
N TYR A 125 0.20 8.76 -4.71
CA TYR A 125 0.83 8.09 -5.84
C TYR A 125 0.34 6.65 -5.92
N THR A 126 -0.11 6.24 -7.09
CA THR A 126 -0.68 4.91 -7.34
C THR A 126 0.23 4.14 -8.29
N LEU A 127 0.74 3.00 -7.84
CA LEU A 127 1.76 2.21 -8.53
C LEU A 127 1.37 0.73 -8.58
N ASP A 128 1.92 -0.01 -9.55
CA ASP A 128 1.80 -1.48 -9.57
C ASP A 128 2.58 -2.08 -8.39
N TYR A 129 1.88 -2.78 -7.49
CA TYR A 129 2.48 -3.28 -6.26
C TYR A 129 3.58 -4.31 -6.52
N GLN A 130 3.39 -5.22 -7.48
CA GLN A 130 4.35 -6.29 -7.75
C GLN A 130 5.65 -5.75 -8.36
N GLN A 131 5.56 -4.76 -9.25
CA GLN A 131 6.72 -4.09 -9.83
C GLN A 131 7.50 -3.31 -8.78
N VAL A 132 6.81 -2.55 -7.93
CA VAL A 132 7.44 -1.79 -6.83
C VAL A 132 8.11 -2.74 -5.85
N ARG A 133 7.41 -3.78 -5.41
CA ARG A 133 7.94 -4.80 -4.50
C ARG A 133 9.19 -5.46 -5.06
N ALA A 134 9.13 -5.94 -6.30
CA ALA A 134 10.27 -6.61 -6.93
C ALA A 134 11.48 -5.66 -7.13
N TYR A 135 11.23 -4.38 -7.39
CA TYR A 135 12.29 -3.37 -7.49
C TYR A 135 12.92 -3.06 -6.13
N LEU A 136 12.11 -2.74 -5.12
CA LEU A 136 12.58 -2.35 -3.79
C LEU A 136 13.22 -3.51 -3.03
N ARG A 137 12.76 -4.75 -3.23
CA ARG A 137 13.37 -5.95 -2.62
C ARG A 137 14.85 -6.15 -3.02
N LEU A 138 15.31 -5.56 -4.13
CA LEU A 138 16.73 -5.63 -4.50
C LEU A 138 17.59 -4.61 -3.77
N LEU A 139 16.97 -3.60 -3.15
CA LEU A 139 17.63 -2.47 -2.51
C LEU A 139 17.51 -2.53 -0.99
N LEU A 140 16.36 -2.94 -0.48
CA LEU A 140 16.04 -2.90 0.95
C LEU A 140 16.59 -4.13 1.70
N PRO A 141 16.91 -3.97 3.00
CA PRO A 141 17.28 -5.09 3.86
C PRO A 141 16.15 -6.14 3.98
N HIS A 142 16.51 -7.34 4.45
CA HIS A 142 15.61 -8.51 4.58
C HIS A 142 15.50 -9.00 6.01
#